data_AF-B2T4Y9-F1
#
_entry.id   AF-B2T4Y9-F1
#
_cell.length_a   1.000
_cell.length_b   1.000
_cell.length_c   1.000
_cell.angle_alpha   90.00
_cell.angle_beta   90.00
_cell.angle_gamma   90.00
#
_symmetry.space_group_name_H-M   'P 1'
#
loop_
_entity.id
_entity.type
_entity.pdbx_description
1 polymer ?
#
loop_
_entity_poly.entity_id
_entity_poly.type
_entity_poly.pdbx_seq_one_letter_code
_entity_poly.pdbx_strand_id
1 'polypeptide(L)' 'MSETKEQANNKPADIEHPQPAAHSDNEKSKLPKRDDEGRDQAPSDNPGKKPREGEPPVG' A
#
# COMPACT_ATOMS: atom_id res chain seq x y z
N MET A 1 0.23 23.37 -1.84
CA MET A 1 0.18 22.80 -3.20
C MET A 1 1.50 22.08 -3.42
N SER A 2 1.54 20.76 -3.26
CA SER A 2 2.78 19.98 -3.36
C SER A 2 2.94 19.52 -4.80
N GLU A 3 3.81 20.21 -5.53
CA GLU A 3 4.22 19.93 -6.89
C GLU A 3 4.89 18.55 -6.96
N THR A 4 4.19 17.55 -7.46
CA THR A 4 4.74 16.20 -7.66
C THR A 4 5.48 16.20 -9.00
N LYS A 5 6.79 16.42 -8.91
CA LYS A 5 7.71 16.39 -10.04
C LYS A 5 7.80 14.97 -10.59
N GLU A 6 7.04 14.69 -11.63
CA GLU A 6 7.22 13.50 -12.47
C GLU A 6 8.61 13.56 -13.11
N GLN A 7 9.57 12.92 -12.47
CA GLN A 7 10.91 12.77 -13.00
C GLN A 7 10.94 11.48 -13.83
N ALA A 8 10.45 11.57 -15.07
CA ALA A 8 10.66 10.54 -16.08
C ALA A 8 12.16 10.42 -16.35
N ASN A 9 12.80 9.46 -15.66
CA ASN A 9 14.19 9.12 -15.82
C ASN A 9 14.37 8.42 -17.18
N ASN A 10 14.73 9.19 -18.20
CA ASN A 10 15.22 8.68 -19.49
C ASN A 10 16.62 8.07 -19.31
N LYS A 11 16.72 6.97 -18.55
CA LYS A 11 17.93 6.15 -18.45
C LYS A 11 17.66 4.79 -19.11
N PRO A 12 18.61 4.19 -19.83
CA PRO A 12 18.46 2.81 -20.28
C PRO A 12 18.18 1.95 -19.05
N ALA A 13 17.13 1.13 -19.10
CA ALA A 13 16.75 0.28 -17.98
C ALA A 13 17.94 -0.59 -17.61
N ASP A 14 18.48 -0.39 -16.40
CA ASP A 14 19.42 -1.31 -15.81
C ASP A 14 18.70 -2.66 -15.67
N ILE A 15 19.12 -3.65 -16.45
CA ILE A 15 18.44 -4.95 -16.55
C ILE A 15 18.54 -5.70 -15.21
N GLU A 16 19.56 -5.41 -14.39
CA GLU A 16 19.71 -5.98 -13.05
C GLU A 16 18.74 -5.37 -12.03
N HIS A 17 18.33 -4.12 -12.25
CA HIS A 17 17.39 -3.40 -11.37
C HIS A 17 16.37 -2.62 -12.22
N PRO A 18 15.38 -3.32 -12.81
CA PRO A 18 14.36 -2.66 -13.61
C PRO A 18 13.69 -1.59 -12.77
N GLN A 19 13.48 -0.42 -13.38
CA GLN A 19 12.81 0.68 -12.70
C GLN A 19 11.39 0.24 -12.30
N PRO A 20 10.95 0.52 -11.07
CA PRO A 20 9.59 0.23 -10.67
C PRO A 20 8.60 1.00 -11.55
N ALA A 21 7.46 0.39 -11.83
CA ALA A 21 6.41 1.04 -12.61
C ALA A 21 5.89 2.27 -11.86
N ALA A 22 5.84 3.42 -12.54
CA ALA A 22 5.20 4.62 -12.03
C ALA A 22 3.71 4.57 -12.38
N HIS A 23 2.84 4.54 -11.37
CA HIS A 23 1.40 4.61 -11.53
C HIS A 23 0.91 6.05 -11.29
N SER A 24 -0.07 6.50 -12.08
CA SER A 24 -0.70 7.81 -11.89
C SER A 24 -1.87 7.67 -10.90
N ASP A 25 -1.60 7.96 -9.63
CA ASP A 25 -2.60 7.94 -8.57
C ASP A 25 -3.38 9.27 -8.52
N ASN A 26 -4.11 9.55 -9.59
CA ASN A 26 -5.00 10.70 -9.68
C ASN A 26 -6.41 10.39 -9.11
N GLU A 27 -7.29 11.39 -9.02
CA GLU A 27 -8.66 11.23 -8.49
C GLU A 27 -9.47 10.14 -9.21
N LYS A 28 -9.16 9.81 -10.47
CA LYS A 28 -9.83 8.72 -11.22
C LYS A 28 -9.27 7.33 -10.91
N SER A 29 -8.09 7.24 -10.29
CA SER A 29 -7.47 5.99 -9.82
C SER A 29 -8.00 5.57 -8.44
N LYS A 30 -8.67 6.49 -7.71
CA LYS A 30 -9.26 6.17 -6.41
C LYS A 30 -10.29 5.06 -6.58
N LEU A 31 -10.08 3.96 -5.84
CA LEU A 31 -11.07 2.91 -5.73
C LEU A 31 -12.36 3.50 -5.15
N PRO A 32 -13.54 3.04 -5.61
CA PRO A 32 -14.82 3.45 -5.05
C PRO A 32 -14.85 3.22 -3.53
N LYS A 33 -15.66 4.01 -2.82
CA LYS A 33 -15.93 3.78 -1.40
C LYS A 33 -16.42 2.34 -1.23
N ARG A 34 -15.69 1.57 -0.45
CA ARG A 34 -16.07 0.22 -0.08
C ARG A 34 -16.97 0.32 1.14
N ASP A 35 -18.20 -0.18 1.05
CA ASP A 35 -19.11 -0.32 2.20
C ASP A 35 -18.69 -1.55 3.01
N ASP A 36 -17.56 -1.41 3.72
CA ASP A 36 -16.98 -2.48 4.53
C ASP A 36 -17.43 -2.40 6.01
N GLU A 37 -18.16 -1.34 6.42
CA GLU A 37 -18.59 -1.08 7.82
C GLU A 37 -19.49 -2.18 8.41
N GLY A 38 -20.26 -2.89 7.58
CA GLY A 38 -21.14 -3.99 7.98
C GLY A 38 -20.74 -5.35 7.42
N ARG A 39 -19.56 -5.47 6.81
CA ARG A 39 -19.09 -6.76 6.29
C ARG A 39 -18.53 -7.60 7.42
N ASP A 40 -18.80 -8.89 7.37
CA ASP A 40 -18.12 -9.88 8.20
C ASP A 40 -16.61 -9.84 7.87
N GLN A 41 -15.86 -9.09 8.69
CA GLN A 41 -14.41 -9.00 8.62
C GLN A 41 -13.82 -10.27 9.24
N ALA A 42 -12.84 -10.88 8.57
CA ALA A 42 -12.11 -11.98 9.16
C ALA A 42 -11.29 -11.46 10.36
N PRO A 43 -11.01 -12.31 11.37
CA PRO A 43 -10.12 -11.95 12.48
C PRO A 43 -8.72 -11.50 12.04
N SER A 44 -8.31 -11.82 10.80
CA SER A 44 -7.09 -11.33 10.16
C SER A 44 -7.18 -9.90 9.64
N ASP A 45 -8.37 -9.41 9.31
CA ASP A 45 -8.57 -8.07 8.75
C ASP A 45 -8.45 -7.00 9.85
N ASN A 46 -8.81 -7.36 11.08
CA ASN A 46 -8.52 -6.59 12.29
C ASN A 46 -7.57 -7.40 13.18
N PRO A 47 -6.26 -7.45 12.84
CA PRO A 47 -5.29 -8.13 13.68
C PRO A 47 -5.33 -7.48 15.07
N GLY A 48 -5.66 -8.29 16.08
CA GLY A 48 -5.80 -7.82 17.45
C GLY A 48 -4.54 -7.09 17.91
N LYS A 49 -4.70 -5.99 18.66
CA LYS A 49 -3.58 -5.28 19.30
C LYS A 49 -2.93 -6.06 20.44
N LYS A 50 -3.44 -7.25 20.74
CA LYS A 50 -2.92 -8.12 21.78
C LYS A 50 -2.09 -9.22 21.12
N PRO A 51 -0.86 -9.46 21.60
CA PRO A 51 -0.11 -10.65 21.26
C PRO A 51 -0.99 -11.88 21.51
N ARG A 52 -0.86 -12.89 20.65
CA ARG A 52 -1.54 -14.17 20.89
C ARG A 52 -1.04 -14.75 22.21
N GLU A 53 -1.88 -15.50 22.93
CA GLU A 53 -1.40 -16.23 24.11
C GLU A 53 -0.19 -17.11 23.71
N GLY A 54 0.99 -16.77 24.26
CA GLY A 54 2.26 -17.44 23.96
C GLY A 54 3.25 -16.68 23.07
N GLU A 55 2.92 -15.51 22.54
CA GLU A 55 3.88 -14.70 21.77
C GLU A 55 4.77 -13.85 22.69
N PRO A 56 6.11 -13.92 22.55
CA PRO A 56 7.01 -13.09 23.33
C PRO A 56 6.91 -11.62 22.90
N PRO A 57 6.98 -10.66 23.85
CA PRO A 57 6.98 -9.25 23.51
C PRO A 57 8.27 -8.93 22.72
N VAL A 58 8.10 -8.39 21.52
CA VAL A 58 9.19 -7.76 20.78
C VAL A 58 9.37 -6.35 21.36
N GLY A 59 10.46 -6.17 22.11
CA GLY A 59 10.89 -4.89 22.69
C GLY A 59 12.27 -4.51 22.15
#